data_AF-A0ABC8K956-F1
#
_entry.id   AF-A0ABC8K956-F1
#
_cell.length_a   1.000
_cell.length_b   1.000
_cell.length_c   1.000
_cell.angle_alpha   90.00
_cell.angle_beta   90.00
_cell.angle_gamma   90.00
#
_symmetry.space_group_name_H-M   'P 1'
#
loop_
_entity.id
_entity.type
_entity.pdbx_description
1 polymer ?
#
loop_
_entity_poly.entity_id
_entity_poly.type
_entity_poly.pdbx_seq_one_letter_code
_entity_poly.pdbx_strand_id
1 'polypeptide(L)'
;MRKIYSAENVEQEIGALKDSVESEILEEGSSEKINMIKLCKTKTVRRGLIAGVGLQVFQQFVGINTVMYYSPTIIQLAGFASNRTAILLSLVTAGLNAFGSIISIYFIDRIGRKKLLIISLLGVIVSLGLLTGVFHEAATHAPAVSSLETQRFNNVTCPDYNSSLKAQTWDCMTCLKASSPSCGFCSSPSGKEHPGACWVSNDSVKDLCHSENRLWYTRGCPSNFGWFALLGLGLYIIFFSPGMGTVPWIVNSEIYPLRFRGICGGIAATANWISNLIVAQSFLSLTEAIGTSWTFLMFGVISVIALLFVVVCVPETKGMPMEEIEKMLAGRSLHFMFWKKRSQPVEKRNQSV
;
A
#
# COMPACT_ATOMS: atom_id res chain seq x y z
N MET A 1 29.77 16.14 -9.25
CA MET A 1 29.88 14.94 -8.37
C MET A 1 31.04 15.09 -7.39
N ARG A 2 31.07 16.14 -6.56
CA ARG A 2 32.11 16.36 -5.54
C ARG A 2 31.46 16.42 -4.16
N LYS A 3 32.02 15.62 -3.25
CA LYS A 3 31.79 15.54 -1.79
C LYS A 3 30.39 15.06 -1.34
N ILE A 4 30.17 13.75 -1.45
CA ILE A 4 29.20 13.04 -0.60
C ILE A 4 29.92 12.36 0.58
N TYR A 5 31.21 12.03 0.47
CA TYR A 5 32.02 11.44 1.55
C TYR A 5 33.43 12.08 1.63
N SER A 6 33.95 12.25 2.86
CA SER A 6 35.36 12.57 3.12
C SER A 6 36.21 11.33 2.85
N ALA A 7 37.37 11.44 2.19
CA ALA A 7 38.26 10.30 1.93
C ALA A 7 38.58 9.52 3.22
N GLU A 8 38.82 10.25 4.31
CA GLU A 8 39.09 9.70 5.64
C GLU A 8 37.96 8.80 6.20
N ASN A 9 36.69 9.13 5.91
CA ASN A 9 35.55 8.28 6.31
C ASN A 9 35.43 7.04 5.42
N VAL A 10 35.84 7.13 4.16
CA VAL A 10 35.79 6.00 3.21
C VAL A 10 36.86 4.99 3.56
N GLU A 11 38.09 5.42 3.87
CA GLU A 11 39.14 4.52 4.35
C GLU A 11 38.73 3.84 5.68
N GLN A 12 38.09 4.56 6.60
CA GLN A 12 37.55 3.97 7.83
C GLN A 12 36.43 2.94 7.58
N GLU A 13 35.47 3.23 6.71
CA GLU A 13 34.40 2.28 6.37
C GLU A 13 34.94 1.06 5.62
N ILE A 14 35.91 1.24 4.71
CA ILE A 14 36.58 0.13 4.01
C ILE A 14 37.38 -0.72 5.01
N GLY A 15 38.05 -0.08 5.98
CA GLY A 15 38.74 -0.77 7.07
C GLY A 15 37.78 -1.61 7.92
N ALA A 16 36.69 -1.00 8.40
CA ALA A 16 35.67 -1.70 9.19
C ALA A 16 35.00 -2.84 8.41
N LEU A 17 34.73 -2.66 7.11
CA LEU A 17 34.22 -3.72 6.24
C LEU A 17 35.25 -4.85 6.10
N LYS A 18 36.53 -4.54 5.88
CA LYS A 18 37.58 -5.57 5.82
C LYS A 18 37.72 -6.32 7.13
N ASP A 19 37.74 -5.63 8.27
CA ASP A 19 37.83 -6.25 9.59
C ASP A 19 36.62 -7.16 9.86
N SER A 20 35.41 -6.73 9.46
CA SER A 20 34.21 -7.54 9.59
C SER A 20 34.24 -8.79 8.70
N VAL A 21 34.72 -8.68 7.46
CA VAL A 21 34.88 -9.82 6.54
C VAL A 21 35.98 -10.76 7.02
N GLU A 22 37.09 -10.23 7.53
CA GLU A 22 38.19 -11.02 8.07
C GLU A 22 37.75 -11.78 9.33
N SER A 23 36.95 -11.14 10.20
CA SER A 23 36.31 -11.82 11.33
C SER A 23 35.33 -12.91 10.90
N GLU A 24 34.61 -12.73 9.79
CA GLU A 24 33.73 -13.76 9.20
C GLU A 24 34.54 -14.94 8.63
N ILE A 25 35.63 -14.67 7.89
CA ILE A 25 36.51 -15.72 7.32
C ILE A 25 37.16 -16.56 8.42
N LEU A 26 37.60 -15.92 9.51
CA LEU A 26 38.18 -16.61 10.67
C LEU A 26 37.14 -17.51 11.38
N GLU A 27 35.87 -17.14 11.36
CA GLU A 27 34.77 -17.95 11.89
C GLU A 27 34.26 -19.02 10.91
N GLU A 28 34.35 -18.81 9.60
CA GLU A 28 33.98 -19.79 8.54
C GLU A 28 34.82 -21.08 8.59
N GLY A 29 36.05 -21.01 9.12
CA GLY A 29 36.87 -22.19 9.45
C GLY A 29 36.22 -23.11 10.50
N SER A 30 35.25 -22.60 11.27
CA SER A 30 34.37 -23.37 12.14
C SER A 30 32.96 -23.40 11.55
N SER A 31 32.70 -24.36 10.66
CA SER A 31 31.35 -24.59 10.11
C SER A 31 30.39 -25.13 11.18
N GLU A 32 30.10 -24.36 12.23
CA GLU A 32 28.84 -24.50 12.96
C GLU A 32 27.75 -24.00 12.02
N LYS A 33 27.03 -24.93 11.38
CA LYS A 33 25.77 -24.65 10.66
C LYS A 33 24.99 -23.60 11.45
N ILE A 34 24.78 -22.42 10.87
CA ILE A 34 24.04 -21.33 11.52
C ILE A 34 22.67 -21.87 11.92
N ASN A 35 22.53 -22.19 13.21
CA ASN A 35 21.34 -22.84 13.71
C ASN A 35 20.25 -21.78 13.84
N MET A 36 19.22 -21.83 12.97
CA MET A 36 18.10 -20.88 12.93
C MET A 36 17.48 -20.62 14.31
N ILE A 37 17.49 -21.62 15.20
CA ILE A 37 16.99 -21.51 16.57
C ILE A 37 17.92 -20.68 17.46
N LYS A 38 19.25 -20.77 17.28
CA LYS A 38 20.27 -19.96 17.99
C LYS A 38 20.20 -18.50 17.51
N LEU A 39 19.92 -18.29 16.21
CA LEU A 39 19.71 -16.97 15.60
C LEU A 39 18.56 -16.20 16.25
N CYS A 40 17.39 -16.85 16.39
CA CYS A 40 16.20 -16.23 17.01
C CYS A 40 16.35 -15.96 18.52
N LYS A 41 17.32 -16.59 19.19
CA LYS A 41 17.60 -16.35 20.62
C LYS A 41 18.45 -15.10 20.87
N THR A 42 19.23 -14.65 19.88
CA THR A 42 20.05 -13.44 19.99
C THR A 42 19.15 -12.20 20.03
N LYS A 43 19.21 -11.42 21.13
CA LYS A 43 18.32 -10.26 21.37
C LYS A 43 18.39 -9.22 20.25
N THR A 44 19.59 -8.94 19.73
CA THR A 44 19.85 -7.97 18.65
C THR A 44 19.19 -8.43 17.36
N VAL A 45 19.49 -9.65 16.91
CA VAL A 45 18.93 -10.22 15.66
C VAL A 45 17.42 -10.36 15.76
N ARG A 46 16.89 -10.84 16.88
CA ARG A 46 15.43 -10.97 17.08
C ARG A 46 14.71 -9.62 16.96
N ARG A 47 15.27 -8.55 17.53
CA ARG A 47 14.68 -7.20 17.44
C ARG A 47 14.77 -6.64 16.03
N GLY A 48 15.91 -6.81 15.36
CA GLY A 48 16.08 -6.45 13.95
C GLY A 48 15.07 -7.21 13.07
N LEU A 49 14.89 -8.51 13.30
CA LEU A 49 13.96 -9.35 12.56
C LEU A 49 12.51 -8.93 12.78
N ILE A 50 12.10 -8.62 14.03
CA ILE A 50 10.75 -8.10 14.31
C ILE A 50 10.52 -6.80 13.55
N ALA A 51 11.47 -5.86 13.59
CA ALA A 51 11.36 -4.59 12.90
C ALA A 51 11.34 -4.75 11.37
N GLY A 52 12.28 -5.51 10.80
CA GLY A 52 12.39 -5.71 9.36
C GLY A 52 11.25 -6.53 8.77
N VAL A 53 10.94 -7.71 9.34
CA VAL A 53 9.81 -8.54 8.90
C VAL A 53 8.49 -7.80 9.11
N GLY A 54 8.29 -7.17 10.27
CA GLY A 54 7.07 -6.42 10.54
C GLY A 54 6.86 -5.27 9.54
N LEU A 55 7.92 -4.54 9.19
CA LEU A 55 7.84 -3.46 8.22
C LEU A 55 7.50 -3.98 6.81
N GLN A 56 8.04 -5.14 6.41
CA GLN A 56 7.69 -5.79 5.15
C GLN A 56 6.25 -6.31 5.11
N VAL A 57 5.77 -6.87 6.21
CA VAL A 57 4.37 -7.32 6.34
C VAL A 57 3.44 -6.12 6.24
N PHE A 58 3.64 -5.08 7.06
CA PHE A 58 2.80 -3.89 7.02
C PHE A 58 2.85 -3.17 5.67
N GLN A 59 3.97 -3.20 4.94
CA GLN A 59 4.03 -2.65 3.59
C GLN A 59 2.96 -3.25 2.67
N GLN A 60 2.75 -4.57 2.75
CA GLN A 60 1.77 -5.28 1.94
C GLN A 60 0.35 -5.10 2.45
N PHE A 61 0.15 -5.14 3.77
CA PHE A 61 -1.17 -4.98 4.37
C PHE A 61 -1.72 -3.54 4.30
N VAL A 62 -0.87 -2.54 4.12
CA VAL A 62 -1.31 -1.18 3.73
C VAL A 62 -1.92 -1.17 2.32
N GLY A 63 -1.56 -2.15 1.48
CA GLY A 63 -2.30 -2.48 0.26
C GLY A 63 -1.74 -1.90 -1.04
N ILE A 64 -0.46 -1.50 -1.11
CA ILE A 64 0.07 -0.88 -2.34
C ILE A 64 -0.01 -1.80 -3.56
N ASN A 65 0.39 -3.07 -3.43
CA ASN A 65 0.39 -3.99 -4.56
C ASN A 65 -1.04 -4.25 -5.03
N THR A 66 -1.97 -4.40 -4.10
CA THR A 66 -3.41 -4.48 -4.38
C THR A 66 -3.93 -3.24 -5.10
N VAL A 67 -3.62 -2.04 -4.60
CA VAL A 67 -3.99 -0.78 -5.24
C VAL A 67 -3.42 -0.69 -6.65
N MET A 68 -2.18 -1.14 -6.87
CA MET A 68 -1.52 -1.10 -8.17
C MET A 68 -2.11 -2.13 -9.15
N TYR A 69 -2.29 -3.38 -8.73
CA TYR A 69 -2.84 -4.45 -9.57
C TYR A 69 -4.31 -4.23 -9.91
N TYR A 70 -5.08 -3.75 -8.93
CA TYR A 70 -6.51 -3.51 -9.08
C TYR A 70 -6.84 -2.05 -9.36
N SER A 71 -5.88 -1.18 -9.65
CA SER A 71 -6.12 0.25 -9.97
C SER A 71 -7.21 0.43 -11.03
N PRO A 72 -7.18 -0.24 -12.21
CA PRO A 72 -8.26 -0.12 -13.19
C PRO A 72 -9.62 -0.55 -12.63
N THR A 73 -9.63 -1.56 -11.76
CA THR A 73 -10.85 -2.08 -11.13
C THR A 73 -11.38 -1.11 -10.09
N ILE A 74 -10.53 -0.52 -9.24
CA ILE A 74 -10.90 0.52 -8.27
C ILE A 74 -11.48 1.74 -8.97
N ILE A 75 -10.92 2.12 -10.12
CA ILE A 75 -11.43 3.21 -10.95
C ILE A 75 -12.80 2.86 -11.53
N GLN A 76 -13.01 1.62 -12.00
CA GLN A 76 -14.34 1.17 -12.42
C GLN A 76 -15.35 1.14 -11.26
N LEU A 77 -14.92 0.71 -10.08
CA LEU A 77 -15.71 0.74 -8.84
C LEU A 77 -16.14 2.16 -8.46
N ALA A 78 -15.32 3.17 -8.79
CA ALA A 78 -15.63 4.59 -8.56
C ALA A 78 -16.65 5.17 -9.56
N GLY A 79 -17.07 4.42 -10.58
CA GLY A 79 -18.11 4.83 -11.52
C GLY A 79 -17.59 5.25 -12.90
N PHE A 80 -16.41 4.79 -13.30
CA PHE A 80 -15.90 4.94 -14.67
C PHE A 80 -16.24 3.69 -15.50
N ALA A 81 -17.26 3.78 -16.35
CA ALA A 81 -17.75 2.66 -17.16
C ALA A 81 -16.74 2.16 -18.22
N SER A 82 -15.97 3.07 -18.82
CA SER A 82 -15.12 2.70 -19.95
C SER A 82 -13.81 2.05 -19.50
N ASN A 83 -13.61 0.80 -19.90
CA ASN A 83 -12.39 0.04 -19.62
C ASN A 83 -11.13 0.76 -20.16
N ARG A 84 -11.23 1.41 -21.33
CA ARG A 84 -10.12 2.21 -21.90
C ARG A 84 -9.75 3.38 -20.99
N THR A 85 -10.74 4.12 -20.48
CA THR A 85 -10.50 5.25 -19.58
C THR A 85 -9.90 4.80 -18.25
N ALA A 86 -10.39 3.68 -17.70
CA ALA A 86 -9.85 3.11 -16.46
C ALA A 86 -8.38 2.71 -16.60
N ILE A 87 -8.02 2.08 -17.72
CA ILE A 87 -6.62 1.71 -18.00
C ILE A 87 -5.75 2.96 -18.18
N LEU A 88 -6.20 3.98 -18.92
CA LEU A 88 -5.45 5.23 -19.09
C LEU A 88 -5.22 5.95 -17.76
N LEU A 89 -6.24 6.02 -16.91
CA LEU A 89 -6.11 6.60 -15.57
C LEU A 89 -5.19 5.75 -14.67
N SER A 90 -5.21 4.42 -14.81
CA SER A 90 -4.28 3.55 -14.09
C SER A 90 -2.82 3.79 -14.50
N LEU A 91 -2.56 4.13 -15.77
CA LEU A 91 -1.23 4.50 -16.24
C LEU A 91 -0.72 5.77 -15.54
N VAL A 92 -1.60 6.75 -15.32
CA VAL A 92 -1.28 7.96 -14.53
C VAL A 92 -0.92 7.57 -13.10
N THR A 93 -1.70 6.68 -12.46
CA THR A 93 -1.39 6.22 -11.10
C THR A 93 -0.03 5.52 -11.00
N ALA A 94 0.34 4.72 -12.00
CA ALA A 94 1.66 4.09 -12.07
C ALA A 94 2.79 5.12 -12.28
N GLY A 95 2.55 6.14 -13.11
CA GLY A 95 3.47 7.26 -13.29
C GLY A 95 3.71 8.05 -12.00
N LEU A 96 2.66 8.32 -11.22
CA LEU A 96 2.77 8.94 -9.90
C LEU A 96 3.63 8.12 -8.94
N ASN A 97 3.50 6.78 -8.96
CA ASN A 97 4.34 5.91 -8.15
C ASN A 97 5.82 5.97 -8.57
N ALA A 98 6.09 5.96 -9.88
CA ALA A 98 7.46 6.08 -10.38
C ALA A 98 8.07 7.43 -9.97
N PHE A 99 7.30 8.52 -10.13
CA PHE A 99 7.72 9.86 -9.71
C PHE A 99 7.96 9.96 -8.19
N GLY A 100 7.07 9.40 -7.38
CA GLY A 100 7.23 9.33 -5.92
C GLY A 100 8.48 8.55 -5.50
N SER A 101 8.83 7.50 -6.24
CA SER A 101 10.05 6.71 -6.00
C SER A 101 11.32 7.52 -6.30
N ILE A 102 11.31 8.34 -7.36
CA ILE A 102 12.43 9.25 -7.66
C ILE A 102 12.59 10.30 -6.55
N ILE A 103 11.48 10.88 -6.10
CA ILE A 103 11.45 11.82 -4.96
C ILE A 103 12.05 11.16 -3.72
N SER A 104 11.74 9.89 -3.46
CA SER A 104 12.29 9.13 -2.35
C SER A 104 13.81 9.21 -2.24
N ILE A 105 14.51 9.09 -3.38
CA ILE A 105 15.98 9.04 -3.43
C ILE A 105 16.57 10.34 -2.85
N TYR A 106 15.94 11.48 -3.11
CA TYR A 106 16.41 12.77 -2.61
C TYR A 106 16.07 13.02 -1.14
N PHE A 107 14.91 12.54 -0.68
CA PHE A 107 14.40 12.83 0.65
C PHE A 107 14.89 11.87 1.73
N ILE A 108 15.19 10.62 1.37
CA ILE A 108 15.55 9.58 2.35
C ILE A 108 16.80 9.94 3.16
N ASP A 109 17.82 10.51 2.51
CA ASP A 109 19.06 10.90 3.19
C ASP A 109 18.94 12.26 3.89
N ARG A 110 17.97 13.10 3.50
CA ARG A 110 17.74 14.40 4.14
C ARG A 110 16.87 14.30 5.38
N ILE A 111 15.72 13.63 5.29
CA ILE A 111 14.72 13.58 6.37
C ILE A 111 15.05 12.48 7.40
N GLY A 112 15.61 11.35 6.95
CA GLY A 112 15.76 10.15 7.77
C GLY A 112 14.60 9.16 7.57
N ARG A 113 14.86 7.90 7.90
CA ARG A 113 14.07 6.75 7.44
C ARG A 113 12.80 6.63 8.26
N LYS A 114 12.91 6.75 9.59
CA LYS A 114 11.76 6.67 10.51
C LYS A 114 10.79 7.84 10.30
N LYS A 115 11.31 9.07 10.15
CA LYS A 115 10.48 10.25 9.90
C LYS A 115 9.74 10.16 8.57
N LEU A 116 10.40 9.67 7.53
CA LEU A 116 9.79 9.51 6.21
C LEU A 116 8.66 8.45 6.24
N LEU A 117 8.85 7.33 6.95
CA LEU A 117 7.79 6.34 7.19
C LEU A 117 6.58 6.93 7.91
N ILE A 118 6.81 7.74 8.96
CA ILE A 118 5.71 8.36 9.74
C ILE A 118 4.91 9.35 8.86
N ILE A 119 5.59 10.24 8.14
CA ILE A 119 4.94 11.21 7.24
C ILE A 119 4.14 10.47 6.15
N SER A 120 4.72 9.43 5.58
CA SER A 120 4.08 8.58 4.57
C SER A 120 2.82 7.90 5.11
N LEU A 121 2.91 7.23 6.27
CA LEU A 121 1.77 6.55 6.87
C LEU A 121 0.65 7.51 7.28
N LEU A 122 0.97 8.72 7.77
CA LEU A 122 -0.04 9.75 8.04
C LEU A 122 -0.79 10.17 6.77
N GLY A 123 -0.05 10.42 5.69
CA GLY A 123 -0.66 10.75 4.40
C GLY A 123 -1.51 9.61 3.84
N VAL A 124 -1.03 8.36 3.99
CA VAL A 124 -1.77 7.15 3.62
C VAL A 124 -3.08 7.03 4.41
N ILE A 125 -3.06 7.19 5.73
CA ILE A 125 -4.27 7.14 6.57
C ILE A 125 -5.29 8.18 6.12
N VAL A 126 -4.86 9.43 5.88
CA VAL A 126 -5.75 10.50 5.39
C VAL A 126 -6.34 10.15 4.02
N SER A 127 -5.51 9.65 3.10
CA SER A 127 -5.97 9.27 1.75
C SER A 127 -6.93 8.07 1.75
N LEU A 128 -6.70 7.07 2.61
CA LEU A 128 -7.60 5.92 2.78
C LEU A 128 -8.92 6.34 3.45
N GLY A 129 -8.88 7.29 4.39
CA GLY A 129 -10.07 7.92 4.96
C GLY A 129 -10.90 8.66 3.90
N LEU A 130 -10.23 9.43 3.04
CA LEU A 130 -10.88 10.09 1.89
C LEU A 130 -11.52 9.07 0.95
N LEU A 131 -10.80 8.02 0.55
CA LEU A 131 -11.33 6.95 -0.29
C LEU A 131 -12.54 6.27 0.35
N THR A 132 -12.46 5.98 1.65
CA THR A 132 -13.58 5.40 2.43
C THR A 132 -14.81 6.31 2.35
N GLY A 133 -14.66 7.60 2.66
CA GLY A 133 -15.77 8.55 2.61
C GLY A 133 -16.36 8.68 1.21
N VAL A 134 -15.52 8.77 0.17
CA VAL A 134 -15.98 8.86 -1.23
C VAL A 134 -16.74 7.61 -1.66
N PHE A 135 -16.25 6.41 -1.33
CA PHE A 135 -16.95 5.17 -1.67
C PHE A 135 -18.23 4.99 -0.85
N HIS A 136 -18.28 5.51 0.37
CA HIS A 136 -19.51 5.56 1.17
C HIS A 136 -20.55 6.46 0.50
N GLU A 137 -20.19 7.69 0.15
CA GLU A 137 -21.08 8.64 -0.53
C GLU A 137 -21.52 8.14 -1.91
N ALA A 138 -20.63 7.47 -2.65
CA ALA A 138 -20.97 6.85 -3.94
C ALA A 138 -21.95 5.68 -3.79
N ALA A 139 -21.91 4.96 -2.66
CA ALA A 139 -22.83 3.86 -2.38
C ALA A 139 -24.20 4.36 -1.88
N THR A 140 -24.23 5.41 -1.06
CA THR A 140 -25.49 5.98 -0.52
C THR A 140 -26.28 6.75 -1.57
N HIS A 141 -25.60 7.41 -2.50
CA HIS A 141 -26.21 8.13 -3.63
C HIS A 141 -26.23 7.32 -4.93
N ALA A 142 -26.21 5.99 -4.83
CA ALA A 142 -26.30 5.13 -6.00
C ALA A 142 -27.68 5.33 -6.68
N PRO A 143 -27.74 5.45 -8.01
CA PRO A 143 -28.99 5.68 -8.72
C PRO A 143 -29.94 4.48 -8.56
N ALA A 144 -31.23 4.79 -8.42
CA ALA A 144 -32.28 3.79 -8.33
C ALA A 144 -32.45 3.01 -9.64
N VAL A 145 -33.01 1.80 -9.55
CA VAL A 145 -33.40 1.01 -10.73
C VAL A 145 -34.83 1.38 -11.13
N SER A 146 -35.00 1.84 -12.38
CA SER A 146 -36.30 2.09 -12.98
C SER A 146 -36.97 0.77 -13.38
N SER A 147 -38.14 0.51 -12.81
CA SER A 147 -38.94 -0.68 -13.17
C SER A 147 -39.39 -0.66 -14.63
N LEU A 148 -39.78 0.53 -15.13
CA LEU A 148 -40.23 0.71 -16.52
C LEU A 148 -39.13 0.41 -17.53
N GLU A 149 -37.91 0.91 -17.30
CA GLU A 149 -36.79 0.64 -18.22
C GLU A 149 -36.27 -0.80 -18.08
N THR A 150 -36.27 -1.33 -16.85
CA THR A 150 -35.79 -2.69 -16.56
C THR A 150 -36.68 -3.73 -17.23
N GLN A 151 -38.00 -3.59 -17.13
CA GLN A 151 -38.98 -4.52 -17.71
C GLN A 151 -39.30 -4.23 -19.19
N ARG A 152 -38.68 -3.24 -19.82
CA ARG A 152 -38.90 -2.91 -21.24
C ARG A 152 -38.67 -4.12 -22.16
N PHE A 153 -37.76 -5.01 -21.77
CA PHE A 153 -37.45 -6.23 -22.50
C PHE A 153 -37.49 -7.44 -21.54
N ASN A 154 -38.55 -8.26 -21.65
CA ASN A 154 -38.78 -9.40 -20.74
C ASN A 154 -37.61 -10.42 -20.70
N ASN A 155 -36.84 -10.56 -21.79
CA ASN A 155 -35.78 -11.57 -21.89
C ASN A 155 -34.38 -11.08 -21.44
N VAL A 156 -34.22 -9.80 -21.09
CA VAL A 156 -32.92 -9.24 -20.66
C VAL A 156 -32.93 -8.77 -19.21
N THR A 157 -34.08 -8.85 -18.53
CA THR A 157 -34.22 -8.45 -17.13
C THR A 157 -33.41 -9.37 -16.23
N CYS A 158 -32.72 -8.79 -15.23
CA CYS A 158 -32.01 -9.58 -14.22
C CYS A 158 -32.99 -10.50 -13.45
N PRO A 159 -32.79 -11.83 -13.42
CA PRO A 159 -33.70 -12.78 -12.73
C PRO A 159 -33.88 -12.50 -11.24
N ASP A 160 -32.82 -12.07 -10.55
CA ASP A 160 -32.87 -11.71 -9.13
C ASP A 160 -33.76 -10.46 -8.91
N TYR A 161 -33.80 -9.53 -9.87
CA TYR A 161 -34.70 -8.38 -9.83
C TYR A 161 -36.16 -8.81 -10.01
N ASN A 162 -36.42 -9.67 -11.00
CA ASN A 162 -37.78 -10.12 -11.34
C ASN A 162 -38.40 -10.99 -10.23
N SER A 163 -37.59 -11.75 -9.51
CA SER A 163 -38.03 -12.60 -8.39
C SER A 163 -38.13 -11.85 -7.05
N SER A 164 -37.69 -10.60 -6.97
CA SER A 164 -37.68 -9.83 -5.73
C SER A 164 -39.03 -9.17 -5.41
N LEU A 165 -39.57 -9.48 -4.22
CA LEU A 165 -40.74 -8.81 -3.67
C LEU A 165 -40.52 -7.31 -3.36
N LYS A 166 -39.26 -6.84 -3.40
CA LYS A 166 -38.87 -5.45 -3.11
C LYS A 166 -38.22 -4.75 -4.32
N ALA A 167 -38.58 -5.11 -5.54
CA ALA A 167 -38.00 -4.57 -6.78
C ALA A 167 -37.99 -3.01 -6.86
N GLN A 168 -38.90 -2.32 -6.17
CA GLN A 168 -38.98 -0.85 -6.14
C GLN A 168 -37.89 -0.16 -5.31
N THR A 169 -37.23 -0.88 -4.39
CA THR A 169 -36.16 -0.33 -3.54
C THR A 169 -34.77 -0.69 -4.05
N TRP A 170 -34.68 -1.29 -5.25
CA TRP A 170 -33.39 -1.68 -5.81
C TRP A 170 -32.65 -0.45 -6.32
N ASP A 171 -31.38 -0.39 -5.95
CA ASP A 171 -30.41 0.55 -6.48
C ASP A 171 -29.42 -0.18 -7.40
N CYS A 172 -28.59 0.61 -8.09
CA CYS A 172 -27.53 0.08 -8.93
C CYS A 172 -26.61 -0.89 -8.16
N MET A 173 -26.31 -0.63 -6.88
CA MET A 173 -25.42 -1.50 -6.09
C MET A 173 -26.03 -2.88 -5.84
N THR A 174 -27.33 -2.93 -5.55
CA THR A 174 -28.11 -4.16 -5.37
C THR A 174 -28.18 -4.93 -6.69
N CYS A 175 -28.39 -4.23 -7.81
CA CYS A 175 -28.37 -4.82 -9.15
C CYS A 175 -27.02 -5.50 -9.45
N LEU A 176 -25.90 -4.81 -9.19
CA LEU A 176 -24.57 -5.35 -9.46
C LEU A 176 -24.15 -6.49 -8.52
N LYS A 177 -24.78 -6.61 -7.34
CA LYS A 177 -24.57 -7.73 -6.40
C LYS A 177 -25.39 -8.98 -6.71
N ALA A 178 -26.36 -8.89 -7.63
CA ALA A 178 -27.14 -10.03 -8.08
C ALA A 178 -26.23 -11.11 -8.69
N SER A 179 -26.40 -12.34 -8.23
CA SER A 179 -25.40 -13.41 -8.41
C SER A 179 -25.82 -14.48 -9.44
N SER A 180 -27.04 -14.45 -9.98
CA SER A 180 -27.47 -15.49 -10.94
C SER A 180 -28.44 -15.00 -12.01
N PRO A 181 -27.97 -14.82 -13.27
CA PRO A 181 -26.59 -14.62 -13.74
C PRO A 181 -26.00 -13.28 -13.27
N SER A 182 -24.74 -13.00 -13.62
CA SER A 182 -24.14 -11.68 -13.39
C SER A 182 -25.01 -10.61 -14.07
N CYS A 183 -25.39 -9.58 -13.32
CA CYS A 183 -26.20 -8.48 -13.82
C CYS A 183 -25.35 -7.21 -13.99
N GLY A 184 -25.77 -6.35 -14.90
CA GLY A 184 -25.15 -5.07 -15.15
C GLY A 184 -26.20 -3.95 -15.14
N PHE A 185 -25.71 -2.74 -14.93
CA PHE A 185 -26.52 -1.55 -14.84
C PHE A 185 -26.32 -0.67 -16.07
N CYS A 186 -27.41 -0.37 -16.78
CA CYS A 186 -27.41 0.55 -17.92
C CYS A 186 -27.89 1.94 -17.47
N SER A 187 -27.02 2.94 -17.52
CA SER A 187 -27.31 4.29 -17.02
C SER A 187 -28.44 4.97 -17.78
N SER A 188 -29.19 5.86 -17.14
CA SER A 188 -30.19 6.68 -17.84
C SER A 188 -29.56 7.59 -18.91
N PRO A 189 -30.25 7.86 -20.03
CA PRO A 189 -29.83 8.88 -21.00
C PRO A 189 -29.89 10.31 -20.45
N SER A 190 -30.68 10.55 -19.39
CA SER A 190 -30.88 11.88 -18.78
C SER A 190 -29.77 12.29 -17.80
N GLY A 191 -28.79 11.41 -17.52
CA GLY A 191 -27.64 11.70 -16.67
C GLY A 191 -27.35 10.63 -15.62
N LYS A 192 -26.23 10.77 -14.90
CA LYS A 192 -25.71 9.76 -13.95
C LYS A 192 -26.59 9.54 -12.71
N GLU A 193 -27.36 10.54 -12.31
CA GLU A 193 -28.19 10.53 -11.09
C GLU A 193 -29.60 10.02 -11.34
N HIS A 194 -29.97 9.83 -12.61
CA HIS A 194 -31.31 9.38 -12.97
C HIS A 194 -31.43 7.86 -12.90
N PRO A 195 -32.64 7.34 -12.60
CA PRO A 195 -32.87 5.91 -12.52
C PRO A 195 -32.52 5.20 -13.83
N GLY A 196 -31.76 4.10 -13.73
CA GLY A 196 -31.32 3.30 -14.88
C GLY A 196 -31.96 1.91 -14.90
N ALA A 197 -31.50 1.04 -15.81
CA ALA A 197 -32.03 -0.30 -15.98
C ALA A 197 -31.09 -1.38 -15.45
N CYS A 198 -31.65 -2.42 -14.81
CA CYS A 198 -30.90 -3.59 -14.33
C CYS A 198 -31.10 -4.80 -15.24
N TRP A 199 -30.08 -5.15 -16.03
CA TRP A 199 -30.19 -6.21 -17.04
C TRP A 199 -29.13 -7.29 -16.86
N VAL A 200 -29.34 -8.44 -17.49
CA VAL A 200 -28.37 -9.54 -17.52
C VAL A 200 -27.09 -9.08 -18.22
N SER A 201 -25.94 -9.41 -17.64
CA SER A 201 -24.64 -9.09 -18.21
C SER A 201 -24.27 -10.05 -19.34
N ASN A 202 -24.55 -9.65 -20.58
CA ASN A 202 -24.08 -10.34 -21.78
C ASN A 202 -23.70 -9.31 -22.87
N ASP A 203 -22.84 -9.68 -23.81
CA ASP A 203 -22.30 -8.73 -24.80
C ASP A 203 -23.41 -8.12 -25.67
N SER A 204 -24.42 -8.89 -26.07
CA SER A 204 -25.57 -8.37 -26.82
C SER A 204 -26.36 -7.29 -26.06
N VAL A 205 -26.53 -7.45 -24.74
CA VAL A 205 -27.28 -6.49 -23.90
C VAL A 205 -26.45 -5.22 -23.67
N LYS A 206 -25.14 -5.39 -23.51
CA LYS A 206 -24.21 -4.27 -23.43
C LYS A 206 -24.21 -3.44 -24.72
N ASP A 207 -24.18 -4.09 -25.89
CA ASP A 207 -24.25 -3.41 -27.18
C ASP A 207 -25.59 -2.69 -27.37
N LEU A 208 -26.69 -3.29 -26.91
CA LEU A 208 -28.00 -2.65 -26.88
C LEU A 208 -28.00 -1.37 -26.02
N CYS A 209 -27.42 -1.42 -24.82
CA CYS A 209 -27.27 -0.25 -23.95
C CYS A 209 -26.44 0.85 -24.66
N HIS A 210 -25.34 0.48 -25.31
CA HIS A 210 -24.50 1.42 -26.05
C HIS A 210 -25.19 2.02 -27.28
N SER A 211 -26.08 1.27 -27.94
CA SER A 211 -26.85 1.76 -29.09
C SER A 211 -27.77 2.93 -28.75
N GLU A 212 -28.22 3.02 -27.49
CA GLU A 212 -29.01 4.14 -26.97
C GLU A 212 -28.12 5.30 -26.43
N ASN A 213 -26.81 5.33 -26.73
CA ASN A 213 -25.83 6.26 -26.16
C ASN A 213 -25.73 6.21 -24.63
N ARG A 214 -26.01 5.05 -24.02
CA ARG A 214 -25.95 4.86 -22.56
C ARG A 214 -24.63 4.19 -22.17
N LEU A 215 -24.24 4.39 -20.91
CA LEU A 215 -23.04 3.77 -20.33
C LEU A 215 -23.42 2.49 -19.59
N TRP A 216 -22.62 1.45 -19.81
CA TRP A 216 -22.81 0.14 -19.21
C TRP A 216 -21.84 -0.06 -18.04
N TYR A 217 -22.38 -0.46 -16.90
CA TYR A 217 -21.66 -0.62 -15.65
C TYR A 217 -21.77 -2.06 -15.14
N THR A 218 -20.65 -2.65 -14.73
CA THR A 218 -20.59 -4.04 -14.24
C THR A 218 -19.95 -4.19 -12.86
N ARG A 219 -19.13 -3.22 -12.44
CA ARG A 219 -18.37 -3.31 -11.18
C ARG A 219 -18.71 -2.20 -10.20
N GLY A 220 -18.93 -0.98 -10.69
CA GLY A 220 -19.31 0.16 -9.86
C GLY A 220 -20.49 0.91 -10.45
N CYS A 221 -21.12 1.76 -9.64
CA CYS A 221 -22.27 2.54 -10.05
C CYS A 221 -21.87 3.93 -10.57
N PRO A 222 -22.70 4.55 -11.44
CA PRO A 222 -22.45 5.92 -11.87
C PRO A 222 -22.41 6.83 -10.64
N SER A 223 -21.32 7.56 -10.47
CA SER A 223 -21.20 8.55 -9.41
C SER A 223 -20.54 9.83 -9.93
N ASN A 224 -20.88 10.96 -9.31
CA ASN A 224 -20.17 12.22 -9.47
C ASN A 224 -18.93 12.27 -8.56
N PHE A 225 -18.91 11.47 -7.50
CA PHE A 225 -17.80 11.40 -6.56
C PHE A 225 -16.56 10.63 -7.08
N GLY A 226 -16.68 9.95 -8.22
CA GLY A 226 -15.58 9.16 -8.79
C GLY A 226 -14.28 9.94 -9.03
N TRP A 227 -14.37 11.23 -9.35
CA TRP A 227 -13.17 12.09 -9.48
C TRP A 227 -12.44 12.31 -8.15
N PHE A 228 -13.18 12.40 -7.03
CA PHE A 228 -12.57 12.46 -5.70
C PHE A 228 -11.93 11.13 -5.32
N ALA A 229 -12.46 9.99 -5.80
CA ALA A 229 -11.82 8.69 -5.61
C ALA A 229 -10.47 8.64 -6.34
N LEU A 230 -10.39 9.16 -7.56
CA LEU A 230 -9.13 9.28 -8.30
C LEU A 230 -8.13 10.20 -7.59
N LEU A 231 -8.58 11.33 -7.05
CA LEU A 231 -7.73 12.22 -6.25
C LEU A 231 -7.21 11.51 -5.00
N GLY A 232 -8.08 10.81 -4.27
CA GLY A 232 -7.69 10.01 -3.10
C GLY A 232 -6.68 8.92 -3.43
N LEU A 233 -6.87 8.23 -4.56
CA LEU A 233 -5.96 7.21 -5.07
C LEU A 233 -4.59 7.80 -5.44
N GLY A 234 -4.59 8.96 -6.11
CA GLY A 234 -3.36 9.69 -6.44
C GLY A 234 -2.60 10.15 -5.20
N LEU A 235 -3.31 10.73 -4.22
CA LEU A 235 -2.73 11.14 -2.94
C LEU A 235 -2.16 9.94 -2.17
N TYR A 236 -2.88 8.82 -2.13
CA TYR A 236 -2.41 7.58 -1.53
C TYR A 236 -1.05 7.17 -2.11
N ILE A 237 -0.92 7.15 -3.43
CA ILE A 237 0.33 6.76 -4.11
C ILE A 237 1.46 7.75 -3.84
N ILE A 238 1.19 9.06 -3.90
CA ILE A 238 2.18 10.12 -3.67
C ILE A 238 2.76 10.02 -2.25
N PHE A 239 1.93 9.74 -1.25
CA PHE A 239 2.40 9.60 0.13
C PHE A 239 3.01 8.23 0.40
N PHE A 240 2.49 7.16 -0.19
CA PHE A 240 2.99 5.81 0.01
C PHE A 240 4.41 5.64 -0.57
N SER A 241 4.60 6.06 -1.83
CA SER A 241 5.78 5.76 -2.61
C SER A 241 7.12 6.18 -1.97
N PRO A 242 7.33 7.45 -1.54
CA PRO A 242 8.60 7.87 -0.98
C PRO A 242 8.90 7.35 0.42
N GLY A 243 7.90 6.88 1.18
CA GLY A 243 8.11 6.35 2.52
C GLY A 243 7.90 4.85 2.58
N MET A 244 6.65 4.40 2.73
CA MET A 244 6.34 2.98 2.87
C MET A 244 6.68 2.15 1.62
N GLY A 245 6.89 2.77 0.45
CA GLY A 245 7.37 2.07 -0.75
C GLY A 245 8.84 1.67 -0.68
N THR A 246 9.73 2.62 -0.45
CA THR A 246 11.19 2.42 -0.56
C THR A 246 11.87 2.10 0.76
N VAL A 247 11.43 2.73 1.86
CA VAL A 247 12.11 2.66 3.15
C VAL A 247 12.12 1.25 3.76
N PRO A 248 11.06 0.41 3.64
CA PRO A 248 11.11 -0.97 4.15
C PRO A 248 12.28 -1.79 3.62
N TRP A 249 12.56 -1.68 2.32
CA TRP A 249 13.68 -2.39 1.69
C TRP A 249 15.04 -1.89 2.16
N ILE A 250 15.15 -0.59 2.41
CA ILE A 250 16.39 0.06 2.85
C ILE A 250 16.66 -0.24 4.32
N VAL A 251 15.66 -0.13 5.19
CA VAL A 251 15.80 -0.51 6.61
C VAL A 251 16.14 -1.99 6.74
N ASN A 252 15.57 -2.85 5.90
CA ASN A 252 15.84 -4.28 5.92
C ASN A 252 17.28 -4.63 5.48
N SER A 253 17.98 -3.77 4.73
CA SER A 253 19.41 -3.96 4.43
C SER A 253 20.33 -3.33 5.49
N GLU A 254 19.86 -2.31 6.21
CA GLU A 254 20.64 -1.58 7.23
C GLU A 254 20.54 -2.17 8.64
N ILE A 255 19.44 -2.85 9.00
CA ILE A 255 19.16 -3.24 10.40
C ILE A 255 19.87 -4.52 10.87
N TYR A 256 20.35 -5.34 9.94
CA TYR A 256 20.95 -6.64 10.25
C TYR A 256 22.48 -6.57 10.30
N PRO A 257 23.11 -7.31 11.25
CA PRO A 257 24.54 -7.59 11.24
C PRO A 257 24.97 -8.17 9.90
N LEU A 258 26.19 -7.87 9.45
CA LEU A 258 26.73 -8.38 8.17
C LEU A 258 26.60 -9.90 8.07
N ARG A 259 27.00 -10.62 9.12
CA ARG A 259 26.95 -12.08 9.24
C ARG A 259 25.58 -12.72 9.01
N PHE A 260 24.49 -12.02 9.33
CA PHE A 260 23.13 -12.57 9.27
C PHE A 260 22.22 -11.84 8.27
N ARG A 261 22.76 -10.85 7.54
CA ARG A 261 21.98 -10.00 6.63
C ARG A 261 21.31 -10.79 5.53
N GLY A 262 22.01 -11.76 4.94
CA GLY A 262 21.45 -12.63 3.88
C GLY A 262 20.25 -13.44 4.34
N ILE A 263 20.38 -14.15 5.46
CA ILE A 263 19.31 -15.01 6.02
C ILE A 263 18.12 -14.15 6.49
N CYS A 264 18.37 -13.10 7.27
CA CYS A 264 17.28 -12.25 7.78
C CYS A 264 16.59 -11.48 6.66
N GLY A 265 17.36 -11.03 5.66
CA GLY A 265 16.84 -10.42 4.44
C GLY A 265 15.94 -11.37 3.66
N GLY A 266 16.36 -12.64 3.50
CA GLY A 266 15.56 -13.68 2.88
C GLY A 266 14.24 -13.93 3.60
N ILE A 267 14.26 -14.10 4.93
CA ILE A 267 13.04 -14.29 5.75
C ILE A 267 12.08 -13.12 5.58
N ALA A 268 12.59 -11.88 5.62
CA ALA A 268 11.77 -10.69 5.46
C ALA A 268 11.17 -10.58 4.04
N ALA A 269 11.92 -10.96 3.00
CA ALA A 269 11.41 -11.01 1.63
C ALA A 269 10.34 -12.11 1.46
N THR A 270 10.54 -13.31 2.04
CA THR A 270 9.53 -14.37 2.03
C THR A 270 8.25 -13.91 2.72
N ALA A 271 8.35 -13.26 3.89
CA ALA A 271 7.21 -12.70 4.59
C ALA A 271 6.49 -11.61 3.77
N ASN A 272 7.24 -10.77 3.04
CA ASN A 272 6.69 -9.79 2.11
C ASN A 272 5.84 -10.48 1.03
N TRP A 273 6.39 -11.44 0.30
CA TRP A 273 5.66 -12.10 -0.80
C TRP A 273 4.48 -12.93 -0.34
N ILE A 274 4.56 -13.59 0.82
CA ILE A 274 3.41 -14.27 1.44
C ILE A 274 2.30 -13.27 1.79
N SER A 275 2.67 -12.14 2.40
CA SER A 275 1.70 -11.09 2.75
C SER A 275 1.06 -10.49 1.50
N ASN A 276 1.84 -10.26 0.44
CA ASN A 276 1.35 -9.81 -0.85
C ASN A 276 0.30 -10.79 -1.43
N LEU A 277 0.59 -12.09 -1.41
CA LEU A 277 -0.34 -13.11 -1.89
C LEU A 277 -1.67 -13.08 -1.11
N ILE A 278 -1.60 -12.99 0.22
CA ILE A 278 -2.79 -12.94 1.07
C ILE A 278 -3.65 -11.72 0.72
N VAL A 279 -3.05 -10.53 0.65
CA VAL A 279 -3.80 -9.28 0.42
C VAL A 279 -4.31 -9.21 -1.02
N ALA A 280 -3.55 -9.67 -2.01
CA ALA A 280 -3.97 -9.67 -3.40
C ALA A 280 -5.15 -10.61 -3.65
N GLN A 281 -5.13 -11.83 -3.09
CA GLN A 281 -6.21 -12.81 -3.27
C GLN A 281 -7.48 -12.45 -2.49
N SER A 282 -7.34 -11.82 -1.33
CA SER A 282 -8.49 -11.47 -0.48
C SER A 282 -9.21 -10.19 -0.90
N PHE A 283 -8.55 -9.28 -1.65
CA PHE A 283 -9.09 -7.93 -1.90
C PHE A 283 -10.45 -7.93 -2.60
N LEU A 284 -10.58 -8.58 -3.76
CA LEU A 284 -11.83 -8.56 -4.52
C LEU A 284 -12.97 -9.23 -3.74
N SER A 285 -12.69 -10.40 -3.16
CA SER A 285 -13.64 -11.11 -2.29
C SER A 285 -14.11 -10.25 -1.12
N LEU A 286 -13.22 -9.46 -0.52
CA LEU A 286 -13.57 -8.54 0.55
C LEU A 286 -14.45 -7.39 0.04
N THR A 287 -14.11 -6.78 -1.11
CA THR A 287 -14.94 -5.73 -1.71
C THR A 287 -16.34 -6.21 -2.11
N GLU A 288 -16.48 -7.46 -2.52
CA GLU A 288 -17.79 -8.06 -2.84
C GLU A 288 -18.59 -8.36 -1.56
N ALA A 289 -17.95 -8.92 -0.53
CA ALA A 289 -18.61 -9.32 0.71
C ALA A 289 -19.04 -8.15 1.59
N ILE A 290 -18.14 -7.21 1.89
CA ILE A 290 -18.39 -6.10 2.83
C ILE A 290 -18.53 -4.74 2.14
N GLY A 291 -18.25 -4.65 0.83
CA GLY A 291 -18.30 -3.40 0.08
C GLY A 291 -16.98 -2.64 0.07
N THR A 292 -16.76 -1.84 -0.98
CA THR A 292 -15.51 -1.09 -1.21
C THR A 292 -15.18 -0.12 -0.08
N SER A 293 -16.17 0.63 0.42
CA SER A 293 -16.01 1.57 1.54
C SER A 293 -15.40 0.89 2.77
N TRP A 294 -15.97 -0.24 3.20
CA TRP A 294 -15.52 -0.96 4.39
C TRP A 294 -14.16 -1.62 4.18
N THR A 295 -13.87 -2.09 2.97
CA THR A 295 -12.54 -2.60 2.61
C THR A 295 -11.45 -1.54 2.76
N PHE A 296 -11.65 -0.33 2.25
CA PHE A 296 -10.68 0.76 2.40
C PHE A 296 -10.55 1.24 3.85
N LEU A 297 -11.65 1.24 4.62
CA LEU A 297 -11.60 1.54 6.04
C LEU A 297 -10.74 0.53 6.80
N MET A 298 -10.87 -0.76 6.48
CA MET A 298 -10.04 -1.82 7.06
C MET A 298 -8.55 -1.58 6.79
N PHE A 299 -8.17 -1.23 5.56
CA PHE A 299 -6.78 -0.85 5.25
C PHE A 299 -6.33 0.41 5.98
N GLY A 300 -7.23 1.38 6.19
CA GLY A 300 -6.97 2.56 7.01
C GLY A 300 -6.66 2.20 8.47
N VAL A 301 -7.45 1.31 9.08
CA VAL A 301 -7.20 0.81 10.45
C VAL A 301 -5.86 0.07 10.53
N ILE A 302 -5.55 -0.78 9.54
CA ILE A 302 -4.26 -1.48 9.51
C ILE A 302 -3.10 -0.48 9.36
N SER A 303 -3.29 0.60 8.60
CA SER A 303 -2.29 1.66 8.45
C SER A 303 -2.05 2.43 9.76
N VAL A 304 -3.08 2.62 10.60
CA VAL A 304 -2.92 3.16 11.95
C VAL A 304 -2.11 2.20 12.84
N ILE A 305 -2.38 0.89 12.77
CA ILE A 305 -1.60 -0.11 13.49
C ILE A 305 -0.14 -0.13 13.00
N ALA A 306 0.08 -0.04 11.69
CA ALA A 306 1.40 0.07 11.09
C ALA A 306 2.14 1.33 11.57
N LEU A 307 1.45 2.47 11.69
CA LEU A 307 2.02 3.70 12.21
C LEU A 307 2.48 3.55 13.67
N LEU A 308 1.64 2.95 14.52
CA LEU A 308 2.01 2.64 15.91
C LEU A 308 3.22 1.70 15.96
N PHE A 309 3.24 0.66 15.12
CA PHE A 309 4.38 -0.24 15.01
C PHE A 309 5.66 0.48 14.59
N VAL A 310 5.62 1.37 13.60
CA VAL A 310 6.79 2.16 13.17
C VAL A 310 7.29 3.07 14.29
N VAL A 311 6.39 3.70 15.04
CA VAL A 311 6.78 4.59 16.14
C VAL A 311 7.49 3.80 17.26
N VAL A 312 7.00 2.60 17.59
CA VAL A 312 7.48 1.80 18.73
C VAL A 312 8.66 0.90 18.38
N CYS A 313 8.59 0.18 17.25
CA CYS A 313 9.50 -0.92 16.93
C CYS A 313 10.62 -0.53 15.97
N VAL A 314 10.43 0.48 15.13
CA VAL A 314 11.41 0.86 14.09
C VAL A 314 12.37 1.93 14.65
N PRO A 315 13.69 1.65 14.72
CA PRO A 315 14.68 2.65 15.08
C PRO A 315 14.95 3.62 13.93
N GLU A 316 15.48 4.80 14.22
CA GLU A 316 16.10 5.62 13.18
C GLU A 316 17.44 4.99 12.79
N THR A 317 17.71 4.82 11.49
CA THR A 317 18.95 4.21 10.96
C THR A 317 19.87 5.22 10.27
N LYS A 318 19.42 6.47 10.12
CA LYS A 318 20.14 7.50 9.37
C LYS A 318 21.56 7.77 9.91
N GLY A 319 22.57 7.44 9.10
CA GLY A 319 23.96 7.87 9.29
C GLY A 319 24.65 7.25 10.51
N MET A 320 24.19 6.10 10.98
CA MET A 320 24.82 5.34 12.07
C MET A 320 25.57 4.14 11.49
N PRO A 321 26.80 3.86 11.97
CA PRO A 321 27.52 2.65 11.62
C PRO A 321 26.80 1.40 12.15
N MET A 322 26.98 0.27 11.47
CA MET A 322 26.28 -0.99 11.77
C MET A 322 26.47 -1.43 13.24
N GLU A 323 27.66 -1.23 13.80
CA GLU A 323 27.99 -1.55 15.19
C GLU A 323 27.18 -0.73 16.21
N GLU A 324 26.85 0.53 15.89
CA GLU A 324 26.04 1.38 16.76
C GLU A 324 24.57 0.96 16.72
N ILE A 325 24.08 0.52 15.55
CA ILE A 325 22.75 -0.08 15.40
C ILE A 325 22.65 -1.35 16.25
N GLU A 326 23.68 -2.21 16.24
CA GLU A 326 23.73 -3.41 17.06
C GLU A 326 23.72 -3.10 18.57
N LYS A 327 24.52 -2.12 19.01
CA LYS A 327 24.54 -1.67 20.42
C LYS A 327 23.19 -1.09 20.85
N MET A 328 22.54 -0.31 19.99
CA MET A 328 21.21 0.26 20.25
C MET A 328 20.14 -0.85 20.35
N LEU A 329 20.17 -1.79 19.41
CA LEU A 329 19.28 -2.97 19.41
C LEU A 329 19.56 -3.89 20.59
N ALA A 330 20.78 -3.97 21.12
CA ALA A 330 21.10 -4.75 22.32
C ALA A 330 20.59 -4.05 23.61
N GLY A 331 20.87 -2.75 23.75
CA GLY A 331 20.65 -1.99 24.98
C GLY A 331 19.19 -1.70 25.35
N ARG A 332 18.24 -1.78 24.40
CA ARG A 332 16.82 -1.41 24.63
C ARG A 332 16.66 -0.08 25.36
N SER A 333 17.42 0.95 24.99
CA SER A 333 16.95 2.29 25.33
C SER A 333 15.78 2.57 24.40
N LEU A 334 14.58 2.38 24.92
CA LEU A 334 13.32 2.87 24.36
C LEU A 334 13.35 4.41 24.45
N HIS A 335 14.39 5.03 23.90
CA HIS A 335 14.48 6.47 23.83
C HIS A 335 13.68 6.84 22.60
N PHE A 336 12.54 7.48 22.85
CA PHE A 336 11.94 8.44 21.94
C PHE A 336 12.99 9.51 21.60
N MET A 337 14.00 9.19 20.79
CA MET A 337 14.89 10.16 20.16
C MET A 337 14.15 10.83 19.00
N PHE A 338 12.97 11.38 19.30
CA PHE A 338 12.24 12.24 18.37
C PHE A 338 13.02 13.54 18.13
N TRP A 339 13.90 13.92 19.07
CA TRP A 339 14.67 15.14 18.98
C TRP A 339 15.87 15.15 19.93
N LYS A 340 17.01 14.55 19.55
CA LYS A 340 18.29 14.98 20.12
C LYS A 340 18.99 15.86 19.10
N LYS A 341 18.89 17.18 19.30
CA LYS A 341 19.73 18.15 18.59
C LYS A 341 21.16 17.74 18.87
N ARG A 342 21.95 17.49 17.81
CA ARG A 342 23.36 17.12 17.91
C ARG A 342 24.10 18.33 18.50
N SER A 343 24.24 18.37 19.81
CA SER A 343 25.11 19.31 20.51
C SER A 343 26.08 18.49 21.33
N GLN A 344 27.29 18.28 20.80
CA GLN A 344 28.51 18.73 21.47
C GLN A 344 29.61 19.01 20.42
N PRO A 345 30.45 20.04 20.65
CA PRO A 345 31.54 20.42 19.77
C PRO A 345 32.73 19.47 19.95
N VAL A 346 33.40 19.14 18.85
CA VAL A 346 34.72 18.50 18.90
C VAL A 346 35.68 19.48 19.57
N GLU A 347 36.10 19.12 20.78
CA GLU A 347 37.11 19.81 21.57
C GLU A 347 38.43 19.80 20.78
N LYS A 348 38.88 20.98 20.33
CA LYS A 348 40.21 21.17 19.75
C LYS A 348 41.24 20.87 20.83
N ARG A 349 41.87 19.69 20.78
CA ARG A 349 43.13 19.48 21.48
C ARG A 349 44.24 20.12 20.64
N ASN A 350 44.48 21.41 20.90
CA ASN A 350 45.70 22.10 20.49
C ASN A 350 46.89 21.35 21.12
N GLN A 351 47.77 20.80 20.29
CA GLN A 351 49.15 20.57 20.68
C GLN A 351 49.92 21.87 20.44
N SER A 352 50.27 22.52 21.55
CA SER A 352 51.20 23.62 21.63
C SER A 352 52.62 23.09 21.81
N VAL A 353 53.51 23.55 20.94
CA VAL A 353 54.97 23.74 21.06
C VAL A 353 55.82 22.50 21.32
#